data_AF-A0A1P8BAZ2-F1
#
_entry.id   AF-A0A1P8BAZ2-F1
#
_cell.length_a   1.000
_cell.length_b   1.000
_cell.length_c   1.000
_cell.angle_alpha   90.00
_cell.angle_beta   90.00
_cell.angle_gamma   90.00
#
_symmetry.space_group_name_H-M   'P 1'
#
loop_
_entity.id
_entity.type
_entity.pdbx_description
1 polymer ?
#
loop_
_entity_poly.entity_id
_entity_poly.type
_entity_poly.pdbx_seq_one_letter_code
_entity_poly.pdbx_strand_id
1 'polypeptide(L)'
;MPLVIGPGGFFEVDWFTEYLNKAENSLNATTRHIYDLGPGVDEHLIEKILNPSYLDQEAKSFRSLKNIIKNSSTKAVAWVGESGGAYNSGRNLVSNAFVYSFWYLDQLGMASLYDTKTYCRQSLIGGNYGLLNTTNFTPNPDYYSALIWRQLMGRKALFTTFSGTKKIRSYTHCARQSKGITVLLMNLDNTTTVVAKVELNNSFSLRHTKHMKSYKRASSQLFGGPNGVIQREEYHLTAKDGNLHSQTMLLNGNALQVNSMGDLPPIEPIHINSTEPITIAPYSIVFVHMRNVVVPACA
;
A
#
# COMPACT_ATOMS: atom_id res chain seq x y z
N MET A 1 -19.44 -23.90 8.13
CA MET A 1 -18.14 -24.60 8.11
C MET A 1 -17.02 -23.58 8.30
N PRO A 2 -15.94 -23.90 9.03
CA PRO A 2 -14.76 -23.04 9.13
C PRO A 2 -14.11 -22.85 7.74
N LEU A 3 -13.38 -21.75 7.56
CA LEU A 3 -12.57 -21.56 6.37
C LEU A 3 -11.39 -22.53 6.39
N VAL A 4 -11.15 -23.22 5.28
CA VAL A 4 -9.96 -24.04 5.07
C VAL A 4 -8.96 -23.23 4.26
N ILE A 5 -7.78 -23.00 4.84
CA ILE A 5 -6.68 -22.26 4.22
C ILE A 5 -5.41 -23.11 4.25
N GLY A 6 -4.61 -23.01 3.21
CA GLY A 6 -3.36 -23.76 3.09
C GLY A 6 -2.68 -23.48 1.75
N PRO A 7 -1.46 -23.95 1.51
CA PRO A 7 -0.72 -24.88 2.35
C PRO A 7 0.22 -24.19 3.35
N GLY A 8 0.46 -22.88 3.22
CA GLY A 8 1.36 -22.17 4.14
C GLY A 8 2.84 -22.47 3.87
N GLY A 9 3.24 -22.39 2.60
CA GLY A 9 4.61 -22.65 2.16
C GLY A 9 5.12 -21.63 1.15
N PHE A 10 6.36 -21.81 0.70
CA PHE A 10 6.94 -21.00 -0.38
C PHE A 10 6.32 -21.36 -1.73
N PHE A 11 6.18 -20.36 -2.59
CA PHE A 11 5.52 -20.53 -3.88
C PHE A 11 6.44 -21.16 -4.92
N GLU A 12 6.06 -22.35 -5.39
CA GLU A 12 6.67 -23.03 -6.53
C GLU A 12 5.59 -23.34 -7.56
N VAL A 13 5.83 -22.98 -8.83
CA VAL A 13 4.79 -22.97 -9.88
C VAL A 13 4.20 -24.36 -10.11
N ASP A 14 5.04 -25.37 -10.32
CA ASP A 14 4.58 -26.72 -10.64
C ASP A 14 3.85 -27.35 -9.45
N TRP A 15 4.40 -27.16 -8.25
CA TRP A 15 3.82 -27.69 -7.02
C TRP A 15 2.46 -27.05 -6.71
N PHE A 16 2.32 -25.72 -6.81
CA PHE A 16 1.04 -25.05 -6.57
C PHE A 16 -0.01 -25.42 -7.63
N THR A 17 0.43 -25.67 -8.87
CA THR A 17 -0.47 -26.14 -9.94
C THR A 17 -1.02 -27.52 -9.61
N GLU A 18 -0.17 -28.48 -9.26
CA GLU A 18 -0.61 -29.82 -8.85
C GLU A 18 -1.47 -29.79 -7.59
N TYR A 19 -1.06 -29.02 -6.57
CA TYR A 19 -1.77 -28.86 -5.31
C TYR A 19 -3.20 -28.35 -5.52
N LEU A 20 -3.38 -27.27 -6.29
CA LEU A 20 -4.70 -26.70 -6.52
C LEU A 20 -5.59 -27.61 -7.39
N ASN A 21 -5.00 -28.35 -8.34
CA ASN A 21 -5.74 -29.34 -9.12
C ASN A 21 -6.25 -30.49 -8.24
N LYS A 22 -5.46 -30.97 -7.27
CA LYS A 22 -5.86 -32.04 -6.36
C LYS A 22 -6.77 -31.60 -5.23
N ALA A 23 -6.61 -30.36 -4.74
CA ALA A 23 -7.42 -29.82 -3.66
C ALA A 23 -8.85 -29.49 -4.11
N GLU A 24 -9.06 -29.29 -5.41
CA GLU A 24 -10.34 -28.95 -6.02
C GLU A 24 -11.05 -27.80 -5.27
N ASN A 25 -12.22 -28.06 -4.69
CA ASN A 25 -13.04 -27.10 -3.95
C ASN A 25 -12.92 -27.24 -2.43
N SER A 26 -11.92 -27.98 -1.95
CA SER A 26 -11.70 -28.19 -0.51
C SER A 26 -11.09 -26.97 0.19
N LEU A 27 -10.57 -25.99 -0.57
CA LEU A 27 -9.92 -24.78 -0.06
C LEU A 27 -10.79 -23.55 -0.25
N ASN A 28 -10.83 -22.69 0.76
CA ASN A 28 -11.38 -21.34 0.64
C ASN A 28 -10.30 -20.33 0.23
N ALA A 29 -9.06 -20.53 0.68
CA ALA A 29 -7.93 -19.71 0.26
C ALA A 29 -6.66 -20.54 0.11
N THR A 30 -5.86 -20.19 -0.89
CA THR A 30 -4.51 -20.71 -1.06
C THR A 30 -3.49 -19.71 -0.53
N THR A 31 -2.58 -20.15 0.34
CA THR A 31 -1.68 -19.29 1.10
C THR A 31 -0.22 -19.57 0.78
N ARG A 32 0.55 -18.52 0.48
CA ARG A 32 2.01 -18.60 0.36
C ARG A 32 2.75 -17.71 1.36
N HIS A 33 4.03 -18.00 1.57
CA HIS A 33 4.95 -17.18 2.35
C HIS A 33 5.77 -16.27 1.43
N ILE A 34 6.12 -15.06 1.89
CA ILE A 34 6.99 -14.12 1.16
C ILE A 34 8.14 -13.65 2.05
N TYR A 35 9.36 -13.96 1.62
CA TYR A 35 10.62 -13.47 2.18
C TYR A 35 11.61 -13.17 1.07
N ASP A 36 11.26 -12.17 0.26
CA ASP A 36 11.89 -11.82 -1.01
C ASP A 36 13.12 -10.91 -0.90
N LEU A 37 13.46 -10.41 0.30
CA LEU A 37 14.64 -9.54 0.50
C LEU A 37 15.92 -10.32 0.85
N GLY A 38 15.79 -11.57 1.34
CA GLY A 38 16.93 -12.37 1.80
C GLY A 38 17.03 -12.46 3.33
N PRO A 39 18.19 -12.86 3.90
CA PRO A 39 18.35 -13.04 5.33
C PRO A 39 18.47 -11.69 6.06
N GLY A 40 18.01 -11.60 7.30
CA GLY A 40 18.19 -10.42 8.15
C GLY A 40 19.65 -10.02 8.42
N VAL A 41 20.61 -10.92 8.21
CA VAL A 41 22.05 -10.60 8.35
C VAL A 41 22.63 -9.90 7.11
N ASP A 42 21.91 -9.87 5.99
CA ASP A 42 22.38 -9.23 4.76
C ASP A 42 22.56 -7.72 4.96
N GLU A 43 23.74 -7.22 4.63
CA GLU A 43 24.10 -5.80 4.75
C GLU A 43 23.51 -4.95 3.62
N HIS A 44 23.08 -5.59 2.52
CA HIS A 44 22.55 -4.92 1.33
C HIS A 44 21.02 -4.83 1.28
N LEU A 45 20.34 -5.01 2.43
CA LEU A 45 18.88 -4.98 2.48
C LEU A 45 18.30 -3.65 2.01
N ILE A 46 18.94 -2.53 2.34
CA ILE A 46 18.44 -1.19 1.95
C ILE A 46 18.52 -0.99 0.44
N GLU A 47 19.62 -1.40 -0.17
CA GLU A 47 19.82 -1.34 -1.61
C GLU A 47 18.76 -2.15 -2.35
N LYS A 48 18.37 -3.32 -1.80
CA LYS A 48 17.28 -4.14 -2.34
C LYS A 48 15.92 -3.45 -2.19
N ILE A 49 15.62 -2.91 -1.01
CA ILE A 49 14.36 -2.22 -0.71
C ILE A 49 14.17 -0.99 -1.62
N LEU A 50 15.25 -0.28 -1.95
CA LEU A 50 15.22 0.95 -2.75
C LEU A 50 15.55 0.72 -4.24
N ASN A 51 15.61 -0.54 -4.67
CA ASN A 51 15.84 -0.92 -6.06
C ASN A 51 14.53 -1.39 -6.73
N PRO A 52 13.95 -0.59 -7.64
CA PRO A 52 12.69 -0.95 -8.28
C PRO A 52 12.78 -2.25 -9.08
N SER A 53 13.91 -2.50 -9.76
CA SER A 53 14.12 -3.76 -10.50
C SER A 53 14.19 -4.97 -9.56
N TYR A 54 14.64 -4.78 -8.31
CA TYR A 54 14.62 -5.84 -7.32
C TYR A 54 13.19 -6.14 -6.87
N LEU A 55 12.43 -5.12 -6.49
CA LEU A 55 11.03 -5.25 -6.06
C LEU A 55 10.12 -5.83 -7.15
N ASP A 56 10.36 -5.50 -8.42
CA ASP A 56 9.58 -5.99 -9.57
C ASP A 56 9.66 -7.51 -9.76
N GLN A 57 10.61 -8.19 -9.12
CA GLN A 57 10.73 -9.64 -9.21
C GLN A 57 9.51 -10.35 -8.60
N GLU A 58 8.97 -9.85 -7.48
CA GLU A 58 7.87 -10.51 -6.77
C GLU A 58 6.53 -10.39 -7.51
N ALA A 59 6.38 -9.37 -8.37
CA ALA A 59 5.24 -9.26 -9.27
C ALA A 59 5.06 -10.51 -10.17
N LYS A 60 6.16 -11.19 -10.54
CA LYS A 60 6.11 -12.43 -11.31
C LYS A 60 5.42 -13.55 -10.52
N SER A 61 5.82 -13.74 -9.26
CA SER A 61 5.23 -14.73 -8.34
C SER A 61 3.74 -14.47 -8.14
N PHE A 62 3.35 -13.21 -7.89
CA PHE A 62 1.94 -12.84 -7.75
C PHE A 62 1.13 -13.13 -9.01
N ARG A 63 1.63 -12.73 -10.17
CA ARG A 63 0.99 -13.00 -11.47
C ARG A 63 0.85 -14.48 -11.75
N SER A 64 1.88 -15.28 -11.47
CA SER A 64 1.86 -16.72 -11.66
C SER A 64 0.78 -17.39 -10.81
N LEU A 65 0.72 -17.10 -9.51
CA LEU A 65 -0.31 -17.65 -8.63
C LEU A 65 -1.73 -17.25 -9.09
N LYS A 66 -1.94 -15.98 -9.45
CA LYS A 66 -3.21 -15.51 -10.02
C LYS A 66 -3.62 -16.32 -11.26
N ASN A 67 -2.68 -16.57 -12.16
CA ASN A 67 -2.93 -17.32 -13.38
C ASN A 67 -3.23 -18.79 -13.12
N ILE A 68 -2.52 -19.44 -12.17
CA ILE A 68 -2.79 -20.82 -11.77
C ILE A 68 -4.22 -20.93 -11.24
N ILE A 69 -4.62 -20.05 -10.30
CA ILE A 69 -5.98 -20.05 -9.74
C ILE A 69 -7.01 -19.84 -10.86
N LYS A 70 -6.81 -18.83 -11.71
CA LYS A 70 -7.72 -18.51 -12.82
C LYS A 70 -7.92 -19.69 -13.80
N ASN A 71 -6.87 -20.48 -14.04
CA ASN A 71 -6.89 -21.59 -14.98
C ASN A 71 -7.28 -22.94 -14.34
N SER A 72 -7.41 -22.99 -13.02
CA SER A 72 -7.84 -24.18 -12.28
C SER A 72 -9.36 -24.18 -12.07
N SER A 73 -9.91 -25.31 -11.64
CA SER A 73 -11.32 -25.44 -11.26
C SER A 73 -11.61 -24.97 -9.82
N THR A 74 -10.60 -24.53 -9.07
CA THR A 74 -10.73 -24.16 -7.67
C THR A 74 -11.54 -22.88 -7.49
N LYS A 75 -12.24 -22.78 -6.36
CA LYS A 75 -12.87 -21.54 -5.88
C LYS A 75 -12.02 -20.78 -4.87
N ALA A 76 -10.82 -21.30 -4.56
CA ALA A 76 -9.92 -20.69 -3.60
C ALA A 76 -9.43 -19.32 -4.09
N VAL A 77 -9.27 -18.37 -3.16
CA VAL A 77 -8.65 -17.07 -3.42
C VAL A 77 -7.20 -17.04 -2.96
N ALA A 78 -6.36 -16.19 -3.56
CA ALA A 78 -4.96 -16.04 -3.16
C ALA A 78 -4.80 -15.23 -1.88
N TRP A 79 -4.01 -15.72 -0.93
CA TRP A 79 -3.60 -15.04 0.30
C TRP A 79 -2.07 -15.07 0.42
N VAL A 80 -1.48 -14.00 0.95
CA VAL A 80 -0.16 -14.08 1.60
C VAL A 80 -0.43 -14.52 3.03
N GLY A 81 -0.08 -15.76 3.35
CA GLY A 81 -0.32 -16.37 4.67
C GLY A 81 0.71 -15.94 5.72
N GLU A 82 1.90 -15.55 5.27
CA GLU A 82 2.99 -15.05 6.11
C GLU A 82 3.94 -14.22 5.24
N SER A 83 4.39 -13.06 5.72
CA SER A 83 5.42 -12.29 5.03
C SER A 83 6.17 -11.35 5.96
N GLY A 84 7.49 -11.46 5.96
CA GLY A 84 8.38 -10.56 6.72
C GLY A 84 9.42 -9.85 5.86
N GLY A 85 9.50 -10.16 4.56
CA GLY A 85 10.48 -9.59 3.61
C GLY A 85 11.87 -10.18 3.79
N ALA A 86 12.55 -9.83 4.88
CA ALA A 86 13.81 -10.39 5.30
C ALA A 86 13.56 -11.52 6.30
N TYR A 87 13.95 -12.75 5.97
CA TYR A 87 13.81 -13.90 6.86
C TYR A 87 14.85 -13.86 7.99
N ASN A 88 14.85 -14.85 8.90
CA ASN A 88 15.69 -14.86 10.11
C ASN A 88 15.46 -13.63 11.00
N SER A 89 14.19 -13.32 11.26
CA SER A 89 13.75 -12.22 12.14
C SER A 89 14.04 -10.80 11.63
N GLY A 90 14.45 -10.64 10.37
CA GLY A 90 14.81 -9.33 9.82
C GLY A 90 16.03 -8.69 10.50
N ARG A 91 16.30 -7.43 10.19
CA ARG A 91 17.49 -6.69 10.63
C ARG A 91 17.12 -5.49 11.50
N ASN A 92 17.76 -5.36 12.65
CA ASN A 92 17.58 -4.20 13.50
C ASN A 92 18.03 -2.92 12.78
N LEU A 93 17.31 -1.82 13.00
CA LEU A 93 17.47 -0.53 12.32
C LEU A 93 17.27 -0.60 10.79
N VAL A 94 16.68 -1.66 10.27
CA VAL A 94 16.23 -1.75 8.87
C VAL A 94 14.79 -2.24 8.84
N SER A 95 14.51 -3.46 9.33
CA SER A 95 13.17 -4.08 9.31
C SER A 95 12.17 -3.46 10.29
N ASN A 96 12.67 -2.78 11.33
CA ASN A 96 11.91 -2.00 12.30
C ASN A 96 12.11 -0.48 12.10
N ALA A 97 12.64 -0.06 10.96
CA ALA A 97 12.92 1.33 10.62
C ALA A 97 12.09 1.82 9.43
N PHE A 98 12.09 3.13 9.19
CA PHE A 98 11.29 3.79 8.15
C PHE A 98 11.54 3.22 6.75
N VAL A 99 12.79 2.89 6.42
CA VAL A 99 13.14 2.35 5.10
C VAL A 99 12.33 1.11 4.74
N TYR A 100 11.94 0.28 5.72
CA TYR A 100 11.17 -0.93 5.44
C TYR A 100 9.76 -0.66 4.91
N SER A 101 9.21 0.52 5.20
CA SER A 101 7.87 0.91 4.79
C SER A 101 7.73 1.00 3.27
N PHE A 102 8.83 1.25 2.54
CA PHE A 102 8.87 1.16 1.08
C PHE A 102 8.52 -0.25 0.62
N TRP A 103 9.26 -1.27 1.09
CA TRP A 103 8.98 -2.65 0.74
C TRP A 103 7.58 -3.07 1.18
N TYR A 104 7.19 -2.74 2.42
CA TYR A 104 5.92 -3.22 2.95
C TYR A 104 4.71 -2.68 2.18
N LEU A 105 4.65 -1.36 1.94
CA LEU A 105 3.56 -0.75 1.17
C LEU A 105 3.59 -1.19 -0.29
N ASP A 106 4.78 -1.44 -0.84
CA ASP A 106 4.93 -1.99 -2.19
C ASP A 106 4.32 -3.38 -2.33
N GLN A 107 4.58 -4.25 -1.35
CA GLN A 107 4.01 -5.59 -1.30
C GLN A 107 2.48 -5.55 -1.19
N LEU A 108 1.92 -4.67 -0.37
CA LEU A 108 0.47 -4.48 -0.28
C LEU A 108 -0.13 -4.03 -1.62
N GLY A 109 0.55 -3.12 -2.31
CA GLY A 109 0.19 -2.65 -3.65
C GLY A 109 0.27 -3.74 -4.72
N MET A 110 1.39 -4.47 -4.79
CA MET A 110 1.55 -5.56 -5.76
C MET A 110 0.55 -6.70 -5.50
N ALA A 111 0.36 -7.10 -4.24
CA ALA A 111 -0.59 -8.14 -3.87
C ALA A 111 -2.01 -7.79 -4.36
N SER A 112 -2.44 -6.53 -4.19
CA SER A 112 -3.78 -6.09 -4.60
C SER A 112 -3.98 -6.10 -6.12
N LEU A 113 -2.97 -5.69 -6.90
CA LEU A 113 -3.02 -5.71 -8.38
C LEU A 113 -3.19 -7.12 -8.95
N TYR A 114 -2.64 -8.12 -8.26
CA TYR A 114 -2.71 -9.52 -8.68
C TYR A 114 -3.78 -10.32 -7.94
N ASP A 115 -4.82 -9.64 -7.43
CA ASP A 115 -6.02 -10.25 -6.86
C ASP A 115 -5.80 -11.09 -5.59
N THR A 116 -4.72 -10.79 -4.85
CA THR A 116 -4.50 -11.37 -3.52
C THR A 116 -5.39 -10.66 -2.49
N LYS A 117 -6.18 -11.43 -1.76
CA LYS A 117 -7.28 -10.91 -0.92
C LYS A 117 -6.88 -10.57 0.50
N THR A 118 -5.85 -11.22 1.01
CA THR A 118 -5.36 -11.08 2.38
C THR A 118 -3.85 -11.06 2.39
N TYR A 119 -3.28 -10.22 3.26
CA TYR A 119 -1.84 -10.12 3.48
C TYR A 119 -1.54 -10.21 4.97
N CYS A 120 -0.99 -11.34 5.41
CA CYS A 120 -0.59 -11.57 6.80
C CYS A 120 0.86 -11.15 7.00
N ARG A 121 1.07 -10.04 7.70
CA ARG A 121 2.40 -9.54 8.07
C ARG A 121 2.97 -10.37 9.21
N GLN A 122 4.12 -10.98 8.97
CA GLN A 122 5.02 -11.48 10.00
C GLN A 122 5.84 -10.28 10.52
N SER A 123 5.63 -9.80 11.74
CA SER A 123 4.67 -10.24 12.75
C SER A 123 3.98 -9.01 13.36
N LEU A 124 2.92 -9.22 14.17
CA LEU A 124 2.44 -8.15 15.04
C LEU A 124 3.50 -7.79 16.09
N ILE A 125 4.02 -8.80 16.79
CA ILE A 125 5.11 -8.70 17.77
C ILE A 125 6.07 -9.87 17.54
N GLY A 126 7.37 -9.61 17.55
CA GLY A 126 8.43 -10.63 17.44
C GLY A 126 9.33 -10.42 16.23
N GLY A 127 10.65 -10.53 16.43
CA GLY A 127 11.65 -10.21 15.41
C GLY A 127 11.77 -8.70 15.12
N ASN A 128 12.78 -8.32 14.33
CA ASN A 128 13.00 -6.94 13.90
C ASN A 128 11.96 -6.49 12.85
N TYR A 129 11.28 -7.39 12.15
CA TYR A 129 10.18 -7.02 11.24
C TYR A 129 8.84 -6.78 11.95
N GLY A 130 8.78 -6.93 13.29
CA GLY A 130 7.54 -6.82 14.05
C GLY A 130 6.93 -5.42 13.93
N LEU A 131 5.59 -5.33 13.81
CA LEU A 131 4.90 -4.05 13.77
C LEU A 131 5.01 -3.30 15.10
N LEU A 132 5.12 -4.01 16.22
CA LEU A 132 5.36 -3.45 17.54
C LEU A 132 6.75 -3.86 18.03
N ASN A 133 7.42 -2.95 18.73
CA ASN A 133 8.66 -3.24 19.43
C ASN A 133 8.42 -4.33 20.49
N THR A 134 9.32 -5.30 20.57
CA THR A 134 9.17 -6.50 21.42
C THR A 134 9.28 -6.24 22.91
N THR A 135 9.87 -5.10 23.31
CA THR A 135 10.14 -4.79 24.73
C THR A 135 9.08 -3.87 25.31
N ASN A 136 8.70 -2.81 24.59
CA ASN A 136 7.82 -1.76 25.10
C ASN A 136 6.50 -1.63 24.33
N PHE A 137 6.27 -2.49 23.32
CA PHE A 137 5.08 -2.49 22.46
C PHE A 137 4.81 -1.18 21.71
N THR A 138 5.77 -0.25 21.65
CA THR A 138 5.60 0.96 20.86
C THR A 138 5.59 0.60 19.37
N PRO A 139 4.71 1.21 18.57
CA PRO A 139 4.63 0.93 17.13
C PRO A 139 5.93 1.29 16.38
N ASN A 140 6.43 0.37 15.58
CA ASN A 140 7.47 0.63 14.58
C ASN A 140 6.85 1.35 13.36
N PRO A 141 7.66 1.97 12.48
CA PRO A 141 7.18 2.71 11.30
C PRO A 141 6.13 1.97 10.45
N ASP A 142 6.34 0.68 10.20
CA ASP A 142 5.41 -0.14 9.40
C ASP A 142 4.02 -0.30 10.00
N TYR A 143 3.87 -0.17 11.33
CA TYR A 143 2.54 -0.14 11.95
C TYR A 143 1.75 1.06 11.45
N TYR A 144 2.39 2.24 11.39
CA TYR A 144 1.76 3.45 10.89
C TYR A 144 1.48 3.36 9.39
N SER A 145 2.39 2.76 8.61
CA SER A 145 2.12 2.46 7.20
C SER A 145 0.88 1.59 7.02
N ALA A 146 0.74 0.50 7.79
CA ALA A 146 -0.44 -0.35 7.78
C ALA A 146 -1.71 0.39 8.25
N LEU A 147 -1.60 1.25 9.27
CA LEU A 147 -2.70 2.05 9.78
C LEU A 147 -3.24 3.02 8.73
N ILE A 148 -2.35 3.77 8.08
CA ILE A 148 -2.71 4.74 7.03
C ILE A 148 -3.27 4.01 5.81
N TRP A 149 -2.63 2.92 5.36
CA TRP A 149 -3.17 2.04 4.32
C TRP A 149 -4.58 1.58 4.68
N ARG A 150 -4.79 1.09 5.91
CA ARG A 150 -6.07 0.62 6.42
C ARG A 150 -7.13 1.71 6.40
N GLN A 151 -6.78 2.95 6.73
CA GLN A 151 -7.69 4.08 6.79
C GLN A 151 -8.07 4.61 5.40
N LEU A 152 -7.13 4.62 4.44
CA LEU A 152 -7.29 5.33 3.16
C LEU A 152 -7.55 4.41 1.96
N MET A 153 -6.87 3.27 1.87
CA MET A 153 -6.92 2.37 0.71
C MET A 153 -8.14 1.44 0.81
N GLY A 154 -9.06 1.55 -0.15
CA GLY A 154 -10.26 0.71 -0.22
C GLY A 154 -9.99 -0.68 -0.79
N ARG A 155 -11.07 -1.47 -0.93
CA ARG A 155 -10.96 -2.89 -1.34
C ARG A 155 -10.73 -3.11 -2.84
N LYS A 156 -11.02 -2.12 -3.68
CA LYS A 156 -10.91 -2.23 -5.13
C LYS A 156 -9.62 -1.54 -5.58
N ALA A 157 -8.64 -2.33 -6.00
CA ALA A 157 -7.44 -1.82 -6.66
C ALA A 157 -7.80 -1.36 -8.09
N LEU A 158 -7.18 -0.27 -8.52
CA LEU A 158 -7.30 0.29 -9.87
C LEU A 158 -5.96 0.16 -10.58
N PHE A 159 -6.02 -0.12 -11.89
CA PHE A 159 -4.82 -0.12 -12.71
C PHE A 159 -4.21 1.28 -12.74
N THR A 160 -2.92 1.37 -12.44
CA THR A 160 -2.17 2.63 -12.35
C THR A 160 -0.83 2.45 -13.06
N THR A 161 -0.42 3.47 -13.81
CA THR A 161 0.91 3.56 -14.39
C THR A 161 1.52 4.90 -14.03
N PHE A 162 2.83 4.93 -13.85
CA PHE A 162 3.57 6.16 -13.65
C PHE A 162 4.37 6.48 -14.92
N SER A 163 4.09 7.63 -15.53
CA SER A 163 4.86 8.14 -16.67
C SER A 163 6.02 8.98 -16.15
N GLY A 164 7.24 8.44 -16.19
CA GLY A 164 8.44 9.13 -15.71
C GLY A 164 9.54 8.17 -15.29
N THR A 165 10.28 8.52 -14.22
CA THR A 165 11.33 7.66 -13.66
C THR A 165 10.76 6.35 -13.10
N LYS A 166 11.51 5.25 -13.25
CA LYS A 166 11.19 3.94 -12.64
C LYS A 166 11.39 3.91 -11.12
N LYS A 167 11.97 4.97 -10.55
CA LYS A 167 12.16 5.14 -9.10
C LYS A 167 10.89 5.59 -8.37
N ILE A 168 9.83 5.96 -9.10
CA ILE A 168 8.51 6.14 -8.51
C ILE A 168 7.71 4.85 -8.64
N ARG A 169 7.14 4.41 -7.52
CA ARG A 169 6.18 3.30 -7.48
C ARG A 169 4.81 3.86 -7.13
N SER A 170 3.77 3.39 -7.82
CA SER A 170 2.43 3.95 -7.71
C SER A 170 1.34 2.89 -7.66
N TYR A 171 0.38 3.09 -6.76
CA TYR A 171 -0.76 2.20 -6.57
C TYR A 171 -2.01 3.02 -6.31
N THR A 172 -3.12 2.71 -6.96
CA THR A 172 -4.39 3.42 -6.75
C THR A 172 -5.46 2.44 -6.32
N HIS A 173 -6.23 2.80 -5.31
CA HIS A 173 -7.43 2.09 -4.90
C HIS A 173 -8.62 3.05 -4.95
N CYS A 174 -9.83 2.50 -5.10
CA CYS A 174 -11.01 3.25 -4.66
C CYS A 174 -10.81 3.66 -3.20
N ALA A 175 -11.20 4.88 -2.85
CA ALA A 175 -11.02 5.38 -1.50
C ALA A 175 -11.87 4.56 -0.52
N ARG A 176 -11.36 4.34 0.69
CA ARG A 176 -12.11 3.63 1.72
C ARG A 176 -13.26 4.46 2.31
N GLN A 177 -13.04 5.76 2.46
CA GLN A 177 -13.93 6.67 3.19
C GLN A 177 -14.75 7.59 2.27
N SER A 178 -14.65 7.41 0.95
CA SER A 178 -15.38 8.22 -0.02
C SER A 178 -15.61 7.43 -1.31
N LYS A 179 -16.37 8.01 -2.24
CA LYS A 179 -16.53 7.48 -3.61
C LYS A 179 -15.36 7.83 -4.54
N GLY A 180 -14.35 8.51 -3.99
CA GLY A 180 -13.16 8.93 -4.70
C GLY A 180 -12.13 7.82 -4.87
N ILE A 181 -10.88 8.25 -5.05
CA ILE A 181 -9.71 7.36 -5.13
C ILE A 181 -8.68 7.77 -4.08
N THR A 182 -7.83 6.82 -3.70
CA THR A 182 -6.60 7.08 -2.96
C THR A 182 -5.43 6.57 -3.79
N VAL A 183 -4.45 7.43 -4.03
CA VAL A 183 -3.21 7.13 -4.73
C VAL A 183 -2.08 7.03 -3.71
N LEU A 184 -1.30 5.96 -3.76
CA LEU A 184 -0.04 5.79 -3.05
C LEU A 184 1.10 6.05 -4.05
N LEU A 185 2.04 6.90 -3.68
CA LEU A 185 3.24 7.23 -4.44
C LEU A 185 4.46 7.05 -3.54
N MET A 186 5.50 6.38 -4.03
CA MET A 186 6.74 6.14 -3.29
C MET A 186 7.92 6.57 -4.13
N ASN A 187 8.78 7.44 -3.59
CA ASN A 187 9.99 7.86 -4.24
C ASN A 187 11.21 7.13 -3.68
N LEU A 188 11.79 6.24 -4.48
CA LEU A 188 12.98 5.47 -4.15
C LEU A 188 14.28 6.18 -4.57
N ASP A 189 14.20 7.41 -5.08
CA ASP A 189 15.34 8.25 -5.41
C ASP A 189 15.82 9.02 -4.18
N ASN A 190 17.14 9.23 -4.08
CA ASN A 190 17.78 9.86 -2.94
C ASN A 190 17.98 11.37 -3.09
N THR A 191 17.88 11.90 -4.30
CA THR A 191 18.24 13.30 -4.59
C THR A 191 17.13 14.06 -5.29
N THR A 192 16.29 13.38 -6.06
CA THR A 192 15.33 14.02 -6.95
C THR A 192 13.95 14.11 -6.32
N THR A 193 13.48 15.33 -6.09
CA THR A 193 12.05 15.60 -5.84
C THR A 193 11.27 15.41 -7.13
N VAL A 194 10.21 14.60 -7.09
CA VAL A 194 9.33 14.38 -8.24
C VAL A 194 8.06 15.20 -8.09
N VAL A 195 7.63 15.83 -9.17
CA VAL A 195 6.39 16.60 -9.25
C VAL A 195 5.44 15.86 -10.20
N ALA A 196 4.32 15.37 -9.68
CA ALA A 196 3.40 14.50 -10.41
C ALA A 196 2.00 15.11 -10.51
N LYS A 197 1.25 14.70 -11.54
CA LYS A 197 -0.18 14.98 -11.67
C LYS A 197 -0.92 13.67 -11.88
N VAL A 198 -2.14 13.59 -11.35
CA VAL A 198 -3.01 12.42 -11.57
C VAL A 198 -3.85 12.68 -12.81
N GLU A 199 -3.64 11.85 -13.82
CA GLU A 199 -4.46 11.82 -15.02
C GLU A 199 -5.39 10.60 -14.97
N LEU A 200 -6.65 10.81 -15.33
CA LEU A 200 -7.64 9.74 -15.45
C LEU A 200 -7.87 9.50 -16.94
N ASN A 201 -7.80 8.25 -17.40
CA ASN A 201 -8.08 7.93 -18.79
C ASN A 201 -9.47 8.48 -19.18
N ASN A 202 -9.57 9.05 -20.40
CA ASN A 202 -10.64 9.94 -20.91
C ASN A 202 -12.11 9.44 -20.89
N SER A 203 -12.43 8.36 -20.19
CA SER A 203 -13.81 7.99 -19.82
C SER A 203 -14.26 8.59 -18.48
N PHE A 204 -13.39 9.32 -17.78
CA PHE A 204 -13.66 9.82 -16.43
C PHE A 204 -13.57 11.35 -16.40
N SER A 205 -14.72 12.02 -16.34
CA SER A 205 -14.75 13.47 -16.25
C SER A 205 -14.47 13.94 -14.83
N LEU A 206 -13.52 14.86 -14.70
CA LEU A 206 -13.57 15.85 -13.62
C LEU A 206 -14.86 16.65 -13.82
N ARG A 207 -15.70 16.79 -12.79
CA ARG A 207 -16.88 17.67 -12.88
C ARG A 207 -16.41 19.13 -13.03
N HIS A 208 -16.11 19.55 -14.25
CA HIS A 208 -16.19 20.95 -14.61
C HIS A 208 -17.68 21.30 -14.76
N THR A 209 -18.26 21.89 -13.72
CA THR A 209 -19.57 22.51 -13.81
C THR A 209 -19.50 23.73 -14.73
N LYS A 210 -19.71 23.51 -16.03
CA LYS A 210 -20.24 24.51 -16.93
C LYS A 210 -21.43 23.90 -17.67
N HIS A 211 -22.62 24.04 -17.09
CA HIS A 211 -23.83 24.50 -17.77
C HIS A 211 -25.04 24.40 -16.84
N MET A 212 -25.67 25.55 -16.60
CA MET A 212 -27.04 25.62 -16.08
C MET A 212 -27.99 24.90 -17.03
N LYS A 213 -28.67 23.85 -16.56
CA LYS A 213 -30.05 23.56 -16.95
C LYS A 213 -30.85 23.11 -15.74
N SER A 214 -31.92 23.88 -15.49
CA SER A 214 -32.93 23.72 -14.45
C SER A 214 -33.55 22.33 -14.47
N TYR A 215 -33.35 21.54 -13.40
CA TYR A 215 -34.30 20.53 -12.95
C TYR A 215 -34.39 20.54 -11.42
N LYS A 216 -35.62 20.66 -10.92
CA LYS A 216 -35.96 20.72 -9.50
C LYS A 216 -35.80 19.34 -8.83
N ARG A 217 -35.29 19.36 -7.59
CA ARG A 217 -35.40 18.36 -6.49
C ARG A 217 -34.64 17.02 -6.65
N ALA A 218 -33.49 16.93 -5.99
CA ALA A 218 -33.29 16.16 -4.76
C ALA A 218 -31.88 16.48 -4.21
N SER A 219 -31.79 16.82 -2.92
CA SER A 219 -30.57 17.30 -2.27
C SER A 219 -29.46 16.24 -2.26
N SER A 220 -28.42 16.44 -3.07
CA SER A 220 -27.10 15.85 -2.82
C SER A 220 -26.18 16.99 -2.37
N GLN A 221 -25.86 17.01 -1.08
CA GLN A 221 -24.92 17.97 -0.51
C GLN A 221 -23.54 17.77 -1.17
N LEU A 222 -23.12 18.77 -1.94
CA LEU A 222 -21.76 18.90 -2.45
C LEU A 222 -20.84 19.29 -1.29
N PHE A 223 -19.83 18.49 -0.99
CA PHE A 223 -18.71 18.92 -0.13
C PHE A 223 -17.66 19.65 -0.99
N GLY A 224 -18.01 20.85 -1.45
CA GLY A 224 -17.01 21.83 -1.83
C GLY A 224 -16.48 22.50 -0.55
N GLY A 225 -15.17 22.69 -0.44
CA GLY A 225 -14.61 23.53 0.62
C GLY A 225 -15.18 24.96 0.56
N PRO A 226 -14.91 25.80 1.57
CA PRO A 226 -15.60 27.09 1.80
C PRO A 226 -15.67 28.05 0.60
N ASN A 227 -14.80 27.86 -0.41
CA ASN A 227 -14.65 28.75 -1.57
C ASN A 227 -14.91 28.07 -2.93
N GLY A 228 -15.48 26.86 -2.97
CA GLY A 228 -15.67 26.11 -4.22
C GLY A 228 -14.39 25.49 -4.81
N VAL A 229 -13.26 25.60 -4.10
CA VAL A 229 -11.98 24.97 -4.45
C VAL A 229 -12.04 23.49 -4.10
N ILE A 230 -11.80 22.62 -5.09
CA ILE A 230 -11.71 21.18 -4.90
C ILE A 230 -10.37 20.91 -4.20
N GLN A 231 -10.41 20.50 -2.94
CA GLN A 231 -9.22 20.09 -2.19
C GLN A 231 -9.05 18.56 -2.22
N ARG A 232 -7.78 18.14 -2.19
CA ARG A 232 -7.37 16.77 -1.92
C ARG A 232 -6.60 16.74 -0.61
N GLU A 233 -6.57 15.57 0.01
CA GLU A 233 -5.85 15.33 1.25
C GLU A 233 -4.55 14.60 0.94
N GLU A 234 -3.44 15.06 1.51
CA GLU A 234 -2.14 14.42 1.36
C GLU A 234 -1.54 14.02 2.72
N TYR A 235 -0.89 12.86 2.73
CA TYR A 235 -0.24 12.25 3.89
C TYR A 235 1.19 11.90 3.49
N HIS A 236 2.12 12.79 3.80
CA HIS A 236 3.53 12.65 3.47
C HIS A 236 4.27 11.95 4.61
N LEU A 237 4.82 10.79 4.32
CA LEU A 237 5.61 9.99 5.25
C LEU A 237 7.09 10.14 4.94
N THR A 238 7.86 10.50 5.97
CA THR A 238 9.31 10.64 5.91
C THR A 238 9.96 10.05 7.14
N ALA A 239 11.24 9.71 7.02
CA ALA A 239 12.07 9.43 8.17
C ALA A 239 12.36 10.70 8.98
N LYS A 240 12.36 10.59 10.31
CA LYS A 240 12.88 11.64 11.17
C LYS A 240 14.32 12.00 10.75
N ASP A 241 14.57 13.30 10.59
CA ASP A 241 15.86 13.87 10.19
C ASP A 241 16.40 13.34 8.85
N GLY A 242 15.54 12.77 8.00
CA GLY A 242 15.94 12.11 6.74
C GLY A 242 16.70 10.80 6.93
N ASN A 243 16.81 10.29 8.16
CA ASN A 243 17.55 9.07 8.47
C ASN A 243 16.71 7.82 8.18
N LEU A 244 17.00 7.13 7.08
CA LEU A 244 16.31 5.89 6.68
C LEU A 244 16.29 4.78 7.76
N HIS A 245 17.27 4.76 8.66
CA HIS A 245 17.35 3.83 9.79
C HIS A 245 16.52 4.26 11.01
N SER A 246 15.85 5.41 10.94
CA SER A 246 15.02 5.91 12.03
C SER A 246 13.82 5.00 12.28
N GLN A 247 13.60 4.67 13.56
CA GLN A 247 12.37 4.02 14.01
C GLN A 247 11.23 5.02 14.29
N THR A 248 11.49 6.32 14.09
CA THR A 248 10.47 7.37 14.11
C THR A 248 10.11 7.78 12.68
N MET A 249 8.85 7.58 12.32
CA MET A 249 8.22 8.09 11.10
C MET A 249 7.56 9.44 11.38
N LEU A 250 7.66 10.36 10.44
CA LEU A 250 6.92 11.61 10.44
C LEU A 250 5.72 11.51 9.48
N LEU A 251 4.59 12.07 9.88
CA LEU A 251 3.45 12.37 9.01
C LEU A 251 3.34 13.88 8.85
N ASN A 252 3.48 14.37 7.61
CA ASN A 252 3.42 15.80 7.30
C ASN A 252 4.37 16.63 8.18
N GLY A 253 5.55 16.07 8.52
CA GLY A 253 6.56 16.68 9.38
C GLY A 253 6.40 16.42 10.89
N ASN A 254 5.28 15.86 11.33
CA ASN A 254 5.02 15.58 12.75
C ASN A 254 5.33 14.13 13.11
N ALA A 255 6.02 13.89 14.22
CA ALA A 255 6.39 12.53 14.64
C ALA A 255 5.15 11.70 15.02
N LEU A 256 5.04 10.51 14.45
CA LEU A 256 4.04 9.52 14.83
C LEU A 256 4.57 8.73 16.03
N GLN A 257 4.13 9.11 17.23
CA GLN A 257 4.47 8.45 18.48
C GLN A 257 3.24 8.37 19.38
N VAL A 258 3.14 7.28 20.13
CA VAL A 258 2.11 7.15 21.16
C VAL A 258 2.36 8.15 22.29
N ASN A 259 1.29 8.67 22.87
CA ASN A 259 1.41 9.53 24.06
C ASN A 259 1.76 8.69 25.31
N SER A 260 1.93 9.33 26.46
CA SER A 260 2.22 8.66 27.74
C SER A 260 1.12 7.70 28.22
N MET A 261 -0.10 7.80 27.67
CA MET A 261 -1.23 6.91 27.95
C MET A 261 -1.30 5.72 26.97
N GLY A 262 -0.44 5.69 25.94
CA GLY A 262 -0.45 4.66 24.91
C GLY A 262 -1.41 4.93 23.75
N ASP A 263 -2.03 6.11 23.68
CA ASP A 263 -2.92 6.46 22.57
C ASP A 263 -2.12 6.75 21.30
N LEU A 264 -2.65 6.32 20.16
CA LEU A 264 -2.09 6.64 18.85
C LEU A 264 -2.27 8.13 18.53
N PRO A 265 -1.29 8.76 17.86
CA PRO A 265 -1.43 10.13 17.37
C PRO A 265 -2.50 10.19 16.28
N PRO A 266 -3.17 11.34 16.09
CA PRO A 266 -4.12 11.52 15.00
C PRO A 266 -3.40 11.45 13.65
N ILE A 267 -4.06 10.84 12.67
CA ILE A 267 -3.57 10.74 11.29
C ILE A 267 -4.19 11.89 10.49
N GLU A 268 -3.58 13.07 10.58
CA GLU A 268 -4.12 14.29 9.97
C GLU A 268 -3.51 14.57 8.59
N PRO A 269 -4.35 14.82 7.56
CA PRO A 269 -3.87 15.24 6.25
C PRO A 269 -3.50 16.72 6.21
N ILE A 270 -2.67 17.08 5.24
CA ILE A 270 -2.65 18.44 4.69
C ILE A 270 -3.64 18.55 3.55
N HIS A 271 -4.27 19.72 3.41
CA HIS A 271 -5.27 19.97 2.37
C HIS A 271 -4.64 20.81 1.27
N ILE A 272 -4.55 20.24 0.07
CA ILE A 272 -3.93 20.88 -1.09
C ILE A 272 -4.99 21.11 -2.17
N ASN A 273 -4.87 22.20 -2.91
CA ASN A 273 -5.72 22.45 -4.06
C ASN A 273 -5.50 21.37 -5.12
N SER A 274 -6.58 20.74 -5.59
CA SER A 274 -6.50 19.60 -6.51
C SER A 274 -5.86 19.96 -7.86
N THR A 275 -5.79 21.24 -8.23
CA THR A 275 -5.12 21.71 -9.45
C THR A 275 -3.60 21.79 -9.32
N GLU A 276 -3.07 21.91 -8.10
CA GLU A 276 -1.63 21.93 -7.86
C GLU A 276 -1.03 20.55 -8.10
N PRO A 277 0.23 20.43 -8.54
CA PRO A 277 0.85 19.11 -8.65
C PRO A 277 1.10 18.50 -7.26
N ILE A 278 1.30 17.19 -7.22
CA ILE A 278 1.71 16.44 -6.03
C ILE A 278 3.24 16.44 -6.00
N THR A 279 3.83 16.91 -4.92
CA THR A 279 5.28 16.92 -4.72
C THR A 279 5.69 15.70 -3.90
N ILE A 280 6.66 14.93 -4.38
CA ILE A 280 7.13 13.69 -3.75
C ILE A 280 8.63 13.87 -3.49
N ALA A 281 8.98 14.17 -2.24
CA ALA A 281 10.36 14.35 -1.81
C ALA A 281 11.24 13.09 -2.04
N PRO A 282 12.57 13.21 -2.08
CA PRO A 282 13.45 12.04 -2.08
C PRO A 282 13.20 11.17 -0.86
N TYR A 283 13.27 9.85 -1.04
CA TYR A 283 13.02 8.87 0.03
C TYR A 283 11.79 9.18 0.88
N SER A 284 10.67 9.46 0.22
CA SER A 284 9.39 9.66 0.88
C SER A 284 8.27 8.83 0.26
N ILE A 285 7.19 8.72 1.03
CA ILE A 285 5.96 8.02 0.64
C ILE A 285 4.80 8.99 0.81
N VAL A 286 3.90 9.04 -0.15
CA VAL A 286 2.76 9.97 -0.14
C VAL A 286 1.48 9.20 -0.43
N PHE A 287 0.50 9.31 0.47
CA PHE A 287 -0.88 8.96 0.17
C PHE A 287 -1.65 10.22 -0.22
N VAL A 288 -2.43 10.13 -1.29
CA VAL A 288 -3.22 11.24 -1.82
C VAL A 288 -4.67 10.78 -1.95
N HIS A 289 -5.55 11.32 -1.12
CA HIS A 289 -6.97 11.01 -1.14
C HIS A 289 -7.74 12.09 -1.91
N MET A 290 -8.29 11.69 -3.06
CA MET A 290 -9.03 12.54 -3.98
C MET A 290 -10.52 12.23 -3.91
N ARG A 291 -11.18 12.82 -2.91
CA ARG A 291 -12.61 12.59 -2.60
C ARG A 291 -13.56 12.89 -3.76
N ASN A 292 -13.20 13.86 -4.60
CA ASN A 292 -14.07 14.45 -5.62
C ASN A 292 -13.85 13.87 -7.03
N VAL A 293 -12.96 12.88 -7.16
CA VAL A 293 -12.74 12.17 -8.42
C VAL A 293 -13.81 11.10 -8.60
N VAL A 294 -14.51 11.10 -9.72
CA VAL A 294 -15.55 10.09 -10.01
C VAL A 294 -14.97 9.02 -10.92
N VAL A 295 -14.75 7.84 -10.35
CA VAL A 295 -14.41 6.63 -11.11
C VAL A 295 -15.59 5.66 -10.96
N PRO A 296 -16.28 5.26 -12.05
CA PRO A 296 -17.40 4.31 -12.03
C PRO A 296 -17.10 3.01 -11.30
N ALA A 297 -15.86 2.51 -11.34
CA ALA A 297 -15.46 1.33 -10.57
C ALA A 297 -15.57 1.54 -9.04
N CYS A 298 -15.56 2.79 -8.57
CA CYS A 298 -15.63 3.22 -7.17
C CYS A 298 -17.00 3.76 -6.75
N ALA A 299 -17.99 3.76 -7.65
CA ALA A 299 -19.33 4.30 -7.42
C ALA A 299 -20.23 3.41 -6.56
#